data_AF-A0A661C7Y9-F1
#
_entry.id   AF-A0A661C7Y9-F1
#
_cell.length_a   1.000
_cell.length_b   1.000
_cell.length_c   1.000
_cell.angle_alpha   90.00
_cell.angle_beta   90.00
_cell.angle_gamma   90.00
#
_symmetry.space_group_name_H-M   'P 1'
#
loop_
_entity.id
_entity.type
_entity.pdbx_description
1 polymer ?
#
loop_
_entity_poly.entity_id
_entity_poly.type
_entity_poly.pdbx_seq_one_letter_code
_entity_poly.pdbx_strand_id
1 'polypeptide(L)'
;MMEFLQHLFAFIFALGILVTFHEFGHFWVAQKCDVKILRFSVGFGKPLWSRRIGKDQFELVVAALPLGGYVKMLDEREGKVAESELNRAFNRKTLAQRTAIVLAGPVFNFIFAIVAFWFMFMIGLTGLKPVVGEVEQGSIAYQAGLNEGVEIIAVDSRETKTWTMVVDGLIGKIIDAGKVDIKVRDGSVVKVLTINLEGLSIDDLAEQGLLNKIGITPKTFKVPAIIGDVHSGLPADQSGLIVGDLIVSANGEEIGDWVQWVKYVQARPKQTMSIEIKRGDEYLIIELTPDEKTRDDESVIGFIGAANQPVQPLEEIFAKESYSLIPAFIRGVEKTWDMSWLTLRMLGKMITGQASVKNLSGPISIAQYAGDSAQSGPAAFLWFLG
;
A
#
# COMPACT_ATOMS: atom_id res chain seq x y z
N MET A 1 12.96 5.42 -17.55
CA MET A 1 12.24 4.61 -18.58
C MET A 1 11.84 3.24 -18.06
N MET A 2 12.72 2.50 -17.36
CA MET A 2 12.40 1.18 -16.81
C MET A 2 11.27 1.21 -15.77
N GLU A 3 11.30 2.17 -14.84
CA GLU A 3 10.25 2.34 -13.82
C GLU A 3 8.88 2.60 -14.44
N PHE A 4 8.79 3.49 -15.42
CA PHE A 4 7.55 3.75 -16.14
C PHE A 4 6.96 2.48 -16.78
N LEU A 5 7.81 1.66 -17.42
CA LEU A 5 7.37 0.40 -18.02
C LEU A 5 6.89 -0.60 -16.96
N GLN A 6 7.53 -0.61 -15.79
CA GLN A 6 7.13 -1.45 -14.67
C GLN A 6 5.79 -1.04 -14.07
N HIS A 7 5.57 0.25 -13.80
CA HIS A 7 4.28 0.77 -13.33
C HIS A 7 3.17 0.47 -14.35
N LEU A 8 3.44 0.69 -15.64
CA LEU A 8 2.50 0.40 -16.71
C LEU A 8 2.16 -1.09 -16.78
N PHE A 9 3.15 -1.97 -16.67
CA PHE A 9 2.94 -3.42 -16.68
C PHE A 9 2.13 -3.87 -15.45
N ALA A 10 2.49 -3.42 -14.26
CA ALA A 10 1.78 -3.75 -13.02
C ALA A 10 0.33 -3.27 -13.05
N PHE A 11 0.09 -2.05 -13.56
CA PHE A 11 -1.24 -1.50 -13.76
C PHE A 11 -2.09 -2.33 -14.74
N ILE A 12 -1.53 -2.66 -15.91
CA ILE A 12 -2.19 -3.48 -16.91
C ILE A 12 -2.52 -4.87 -16.35
N PHE A 13 -1.59 -5.46 -15.61
CA PHE A 13 -1.76 -6.77 -15.00
C PHE A 13 -2.88 -6.74 -13.94
N ALA A 14 -2.86 -5.74 -13.05
CA ALA A 14 -3.90 -5.56 -12.04
C ALA A 14 -5.29 -5.37 -12.67
N LEU A 15 -5.40 -4.46 -13.66
CA LEU A 15 -6.65 -4.23 -14.39
C LEU A 15 -7.13 -5.49 -15.11
N GLY A 16 -6.22 -6.24 -15.72
CA GLY A 16 -6.52 -7.51 -16.38
C GLY A 16 -7.13 -8.54 -15.43
N ILE A 17 -6.58 -8.67 -14.22
CA ILE A 17 -7.12 -9.57 -13.18
C ILE A 17 -8.52 -9.10 -12.75
N LEU A 18 -8.66 -7.83 -12.36
CA LEU A 18 -9.90 -7.25 -11.84
C LEU A 18 -11.04 -7.37 -12.84
N VAL A 19 -10.81 -6.99 -14.10
CA VAL A 19 -11.85 -7.09 -15.13
C VAL A 19 -12.14 -8.54 -15.48
N THR A 20 -11.14 -9.43 -15.55
CA THR A 20 -11.41 -10.85 -15.82
C THR A 20 -12.28 -11.48 -14.75
N PHE A 21 -12.05 -11.17 -13.47
CA PHE A 21 -12.90 -11.64 -12.38
C PHE A 21 -14.32 -11.04 -12.46
N HIS A 22 -14.44 -9.77 -12.82
CA HIS A 22 -15.72 -9.11 -13.08
C HIS A 22 -16.51 -9.82 -14.19
N GLU A 23 -15.89 -10.01 -15.36
CA GLU A 23 -16.50 -10.71 -16.50
C GLU A 23 -16.83 -12.16 -16.16
N PHE A 24 -15.98 -12.83 -15.37
CA PHE A 24 -16.26 -14.17 -14.90
C PHE A 24 -17.54 -14.24 -14.05
N GLY A 25 -17.84 -13.21 -13.26
CA GLY A 25 -19.10 -13.11 -12.52
C GLY A 25 -20.31 -13.12 -13.45
N HIS A 26 -20.32 -12.26 -14.47
CA HIS A 26 -21.37 -12.23 -15.49
C HIS A 26 -21.52 -13.57 -16.18
N PHE A 27 -20.40 -14.17 -16.62
CA PHE A 27 -20.36 -15.47 -17.28
C PHE A 27 -20.97 -16.57 -16.41
N TRP A 28 -20.54 -16.66 -15.15
CA TRP A 28 -20.93 -17.75 -14.25
C TRP A 28 -22.43 -17.70 -13.92
N VAL A 29 -22.98 -16.52 -13.63
CA VAL A 29 -24.42 -16.38 -13.36
C VAL A 29 -25.23 -16.56 -14.64
N ALA A 30 -24.76 -16.08 -15.78
CA ALA A 30 -25.44 -16.27 -17.07
C ALA A 30 -25.57 -17.75 -17.43
N GLN A 31 -24.51 -18.55 -17.23
CA GLN A 31 -24.58 -20.00 -17.41
C GLN A 31 -25.60 -20.66 -16.47
N LYS A 32 -25.66 -20.23 -15.21
CA LYS A 32 -26.64 -20.75 -14.24
C LYS A 32 -28.09 -20.36 -14.57
N CYS A 33 -28.30 -19.23 -15.24
CA CYS A 33 -29.61 -18.82 -15.76
C CYS A 33 -29.94 -19.44 -17.13
N ASP A 34 -29.13 -20.40 -17.61
CA ASP A 34 -29.23 -21.02 -18.93
C ASP A 34 -29.25 -19.98 -20.07
N VAL A 35 -28.42 -18.94 -19.96
CA VAL A 35 -28.13 -18.03 -21.06
C VAL A 35 -26.97 -18.60 -21.87
N LYS A 36 -27.15 -18.72 -23.19
CA LYS A 36 -26.09 -19.21 -24.06
C LYS A 36 -24.98 -18.15 -24.18
N ILE A 37 -23.74 -18.56 -23.89
CA ILE A 37 -22.57 -17.71 -24.08
C ILE A 37 -21.98 -17.97 -25.46
N LEU A 38 -21.65 -16.90 -26.17
CA LEU A 38 -21.02 -16.96 -27.49
C LEU A 38 -19.51 -16.81 -27.38
N ARG A 39 -19.03 -15.91 -26.51
CA ARG A 39 -17.61 -15.63 -26.33
C ARG A 39 -17.32 -15.16 -24.91
N PHE A 40 -16.19 -15.62 -24.36
CA PHE A 40 -15.58 -15.07 -23.16
C PHE A 40 -14.18 -14.58 -23.56
N SER A 41 -13.94 -13.27 -23.49
CA SER A 41 -12.69 -12.65 -23.91
C SER A 41 -11.94 -12.07 -22.72
N VAL A 42 -10.69 -12.48 -22.54
CA VAL A 42 -9.71 -11.80 -21.70
C VAL A 42 -8.92 -10.86 -22.62
N GLY A 43 -9.09 -9.57 -22.40
CA GLY A 43 -8.57 -8.51 -23.25
C GLY A 43 -9.47 -8.13 -24.43
N PHE A 44 -9.00 -7.14 -25.19
CA PHE A 44 -9.63 -6.58 -26.38
C PHE A 44 -8.75 -6.71 -27.64
N GLY A 45 -9.36 -6.48 -28.80
CA GLY A 45 -8.67 -6.43 -30.09
C GLY A 45 -8.46 -7.79 -30.73
N LYS A 46 -7.34 -7.94 -31.46
CA LYS A 46 -7.03 -9.16 -32.22
C LYS A 46 -6.84 -10.35 -31.27
N PRO A 47 -7.54 -11.48 -31.49
CA PRO A 47 -7.27 -12.72 -30.76
C PRO A 47 -5.82 -13.16 -30.98
N LEU A 48 -5.06 -13.32 -29.88
CA LEU A 48 -3.77 -14.00 -29.92
C LEU A 48 -3.96 -15.50 -29.85
N TRP A 49 -4.97 -15.93 -29.10
CA TRP A 49 -5.36 -17.31 -28.95
C TRP A 49 -6.87 -17.42 -28.77
N SER A 50 -7.48 -18.44 -29.38
CA SER A 50 -8.86 -18.79 -29.07
C SER A 50 -9.12 -20.30 -29.13
N ARG A 51 -10.08 -20.75 -28.33
CA ARG A 51 -10.52 -22.15 -28.30
C ARG A 51 -12.01 -22.23 -27.99
N ARG A 52 -12.73 -23.15 -28.65
CA ARG A 52 -14.13 -23.45 -28.32
C ARG A 52 -14.21 -24.48 -27.20
N ILE A 53 -14.97 -24.16 -26.16
CA ILE A 53 -15.04 -24.96 -24.92
C ILE A 53 -16.49 -25.13 -24.49
N GLY A 54 -16.78 -26.24 -23.81
CA GLY A 54 -18.07 -26.51 -23.19
C GLY A 54 -19.14 -27.02 -24.16
N LYS A 55 -20.33 -27.28 -23.62
CA LYS A 55 -21.48 -27.82 -24.37
C LYS A 55 -21.94 -26.85 -25.48
N ASP A 56 -21.90 -25.57 -25.18
CA ASP A 56 -22.31 -24.50 -26.12
C ASP A 56 -21.22 -24.09 -27.11
N GLN A 57 -20.03 -24.71 -27.03
CA GLN A 57 -18.89 -24.39 -27.89
C GLN A 57 -18.56 -22.88 -27.92
N PHE A 58 -18.72 -22.21 -26.78
CA PHE A 58 -18.41 -20.79 -26.66
C PHE A 58 -16.92 -20.55 -26.90
N GLU A 59 -16.59 -19.42 -27.50
CA GLU A 59 -15.21 -19.08 -27.81
C GLU A 59 -14.52 -18.44 -26.59
N LEU A 60 -13.53 -19.12 -26.02
CA LEU A 60 -12.61 -18.55 -25.05
C LEU A 60 -11.48 -17.85 -25.82
N VAL A 61 -11.26 -16.55 -25.57
CA VAL A 61 -10.29 -15.73 -26.28
C VAL A 61 -9.32 -15.09 -25.30
N VAL A 62 -8.03 -15.12 -25.66
CA VAL A 62 -7.01 -14.24 -25.09
C VAL A 62 -6.60 -13.27 -26.20
N ALA A 63 -6.86 -11.98 -26.00
CA ALA A 63 -6.67 -10.94 -27.01
C ALA A 63 -5.39 -10.12 -26.77
N ALA A 64 -4.96 -9.39 -27.79
CA ALA A 64 -3.68 -8.67 -27.79
C ALA A 64 -3.61 -7.51 -26.79
N LEU A 65 -4.74 -6.86 -26.50
CA LEU A 65 -4.79 -5.76 -25.55
C LEU A 65 -5.33 -6.26 -24.19
N PRO A 66 -4.50 -6.40 -23.16
CA PRO A 66 -4.89 -6.89 -21.82
C PRO A 66 -5.73 -5.88 -20.99
N LEU A 67 -6.25 -4.82 -21.61
CA LEU A 67 -6.98 -3.72 -20.95
C LEU A 67 -8.46 -4.05 -20.72
N GLY A 68 -8.76 -5.21 -20.12
CA GLY A 68 -10.12 -5.60 -19.73
C GLY A 68 -10.57 -6.93 -20.31
N GLY A 69 -11.85 -7.04 -20.67
CA GLY A 69 -12.47 -8.26 -21.18
C GLY A 69 -13.96 -8.07 -21.46
N TYR A 70 -14.63 -9.08 -21.99
CA TYR A 70 -16.09 -9.07 -22.13
C TYR A 70 -16.67 -10.48 -22.23
N VAL A 71 -17.92 -10.63 -21.77
CA VAL A 71 -18.76 -11.80 -22.03
C VAL A 71 -19.83 -11.49 -23.07
N LYS A 72 -19.75 -12.15 -24.23
CA LYS A 72 -20.79 -12.05 -25.25
C LYS A 72 -21.87 -13.11 -25.01
N MET A 73 -23.07 -12.64 -24.67
CA MET A 73 -24.25 -13.48 -24.46
C MET A 73 -25.09 -13.54 -25.74
N LEU A 74 -25.85 -14.61 -25.91
CA LEU A 74 -26.85 -14.70 -26.97
C LEU A 74 -27.95 -13.67 -26.71
N ASP A 75 -28.20 -12.76 -27.65
CA ASP A 75 -29.24 -11.75 -27.55
C ASP A 75 -29.82 -11.47 -28.94
N GLU A 76 -31.15 -11.39 -29.05
CA GLU A 76 -31.84 -11.11 -30.33
C GLU A 76 -31.56 -9.71 -30.88
N ARG A 77 -31.11 -8.78 -30.03
CA ARG A 77 -30.75 -7.41 -30.46
C ARG A 77 -29.43 -7.37 -31.22
N GLU A 78 -28.55 -8.36 -31.01
CA GLU A 78 -27.22 -8.40 -31.62
C GLU A 78 -27.16 -9.27 -32.89
N GLY A 79 -28.21 -10.03 -33.19
CA GLY A 79 -28.26 -10.88 -34.38
C GLY A 79 -29.46 -11.83 -34.40
N LYS A 80 -29.58 -12.59 -35.50
CA LYS A 80 -30.63 -13.63 -35.63
C LYS A 80 -30.33 -14.80 -34.68
N VAL A 81 -31.32 -15.16 -33.88
CA VAL A 81 -31.27 -16.30 -32.96
C VAL A 81 -32.16 -17.43 -33.49
N ALA A 82 -31.68 -18.68 -33.45
CA ALA A 82 -32.47 -19.84 -33.86
C ALA A 82 -33.67 -20.03 -32.93
N GLU A 83 -34.82 -20.44 -33.47
CA GLU A 83 -36.07 -20.60 -32.68
C GLU A 83 -35.88 -21.54 -31.48
N SER A 84 -35.07 -22.59 -31.62
CA SER A 84 -34.74 -23.54 -30.56
C SER A 84 -33.89 -22.95 -29.42
N GLU A 85 -33.25 -21.80 -29.64
CA GLU A 85 -32.36 -21.16 -28.67
C GLU A 85 -32.92 -19.86 -28.08
N LEU A 86 -34.13 -19.44 -28.51
CA LEU A 86 -34.76 -18.19 -28.05
C LEU A 86 -34.92 -18.12 -26.53
N ASN A 87 -35.26 -19.25 -25.89
CA ASN A 87 -35.39 -19.33 -24.43
C ASN A 87 -34.05 -19.15 -23.70
N ARG A 88 -32.93 -19.26 -24.41
CA ARG A 88 -31.56 -19.09 -23.91
C ARG A 88 -30.97 -17.71 -24.24
N ALA A 89 -31.73 -16.85 -24.91
CA ALA A 89 -31.32 -15.46 -25.16
C ALA A 89 -31.48 -14.61 -23.90
N PHE A 90 -30.49 -13.76 -23.61
CA PHE A 90 -30.44 -12.91 -22.43
C PHE A 90 -31.68 -12.01 -22.31
N ASN A 91 -32.08 -11.36 -23.40
CA ASN A 91 -33.23 -10.45 -23.45
C ASN A 91 -34.58 -11.15 -23.17
N ARG A 92 -34.68 -12.47 -23.35
CA ARG A 92 -35.87 -13.29 -23.07
C ARG A 92 -35.94 -13.81 -21.64
N LYS A 93 -34.85 -13.71 -20.86
CA LYS A 93 -34.85 -14.09 -19.44
C LYS A 93 -35.71 -13.14 -18.61
N THR A 94 -36.17 -13.65 -17.46
CA THR A 94 -36.94 -12.85 -16.51
C THR A 94 -36.14 -11.64 -16.03
N LEU A 95 -36.82 -10.59 -15.56
CA LEU A 95 -36.15 -9.40 -15.03
C LEU A 95 -35.16 -9.78 -13.91
N ALA A 96 -35.58 -10.65 -12.98
CA ALA A 96 -34.74 -11.10 -11.88
C ALA A 96 -33.44 -11.79 -12.36
N GLN A 97 -33.52 -12.65 -13.37
CA GLN A 97 -32.34 -13.31 -13.94
C GLN A 97 -31.40 -12.32 -14.62
N ARG A 98 -31.94 -11.39 -15.42
CA ARG A 98 -31.12 -10.37 -16.09
C ARG A 98 -30.43 -9.46 -15.07
N THR A 99 -31.15 -9.02 -14.04
CA THR A 99 -30.58 -8.23 -12.95
C THR A 99 -29.50 -9.00 -12.20
N ALA A 100 -29.73 -10.28 -11.88
CA ALA A 100 -28.72 -11.12 -11.22
C ALA A 100 -27.45 -11.25 -12.05
N ILE A 101 -27.57 -11.45 -13.37
CA ILE A 101 -26.43 -11.53 -14.29
C ILE A 101 -25.66 -10.21 -14.31
N VAL A 102 -26.33 -9.07 -14.42
CA VAL A 102 -25.69 -7.75 -14.46
C VAL A 102 -25.04 -7.38 -13.12
N LEU A 103 -25.64 -7.76 -11.99
CA LEU A 103 -25.02 -7.51 -10.67
C LEU A 103 -23.88 -8.49 -10.35
N ALA A 104 -23.79 -9.62 -11.05
CA ALA A 104 -22.80 -10.64 -10.78
C ALA A 104 -21.36 -10.13 -10.92
N GLY A 105 -21.06 -9.31 -11.93
CA GLY A 105 -19.72 -8.78 -12.13
C GLY A 105 -19.21 -7.98 -10.93
N PRO A 106 -19.92 -6.93 -10.49
CA PRO A 106 -19.57 -6.20 -9.28
C PRO A 106 -19.47 -7.09 -8.03
N VAL A 107 -20.41 -8.02 -7.83
CA VAL A 107 -20.38 -8.94 -6.68
C VAL A 107 -19.13 -9.81 -6.68
N PHE A 108 -18.69 -10.29 -7.85
CA PHE A 108 -17.45 -11.07 -7.96
C PHE A 108 -16.20 -10.25 -7.68
N ASN A 109 -16.20 -8.94 -7.93
CA ASN A 109 -15.10 -8.07 -7.50
C ASN A 109 -15.06 -7.94 -5.97
N PHE A 110 -16.21 -7.87 -5.28
CA PHE A 110 -16.22 -7.92 -3.81
C PHE A 110 -15.71 -9.26 -3.27
N ILE A 111 -16.10 -10.37 -3.90
CA ILE A 111 -15.58 -11.71 -3.55
C ILE A 111 -14.06 -11.76 -3.77
N PHE A 112 -13.59 -11.22 -4.89
CA PHE A 112 -12.17 -11.14 -5.21
C PHE A 112 -11.41 -10.31 -4.17
N ALA A 113 -11.93 -9.15 -3.76
CA ALA A 113 -11.33 -8.32 -2.71
C ALA A 113 -11.20 -9.07 -1.38
N ILE A 114 -12.23 -9.81 -0.96
CA ILE A 114 -12.19 -10.66 0.24
C ILE A 114 -11.08 -11.70 0.12
N VAL A 115 -10.95 -12.35 -1.04
CA VAL A 115 -9.91 -13.35 -1.30
C VAL A 115 -8.51 -12.71 -1.34
N ALA A 116 -8.37 -11.53 -1.94
CA ALA A 116 -7.12 -10.79 -2.01
C ALA A 116 -6.63 -10.40 -0.61
N PHE A 117 -7.51 -9.78 0.20
CA PHE A 117 -7.18 -9.46 1.59
C PHE A 117 -6.96 -10.71 2.45
N TRP A 118 -7.69 -11.79 2.21
CA TRP A 118 -7.46 -13.05 2.90
C TRP A 118 -6.03 -13.56 2.70
N PHE A 119 -5.57 -13.65 1.45
CA PHE A 119 -4.19 -14.06 1.15
C PHE A 119 -3.17 -13.03 1.63
N MET A 120 -3.45 -11.73 1.52
CA MET A 120 -2.61 -10.66 2.04
C MET A 120 -2.38 -10.85 3.55
N PHE A 121 -3.43 -11.08 4.34
CA PHE A 121 -3.32 -11.28 5.79
C PHE A 121 -2.66 -12.60 6.19
N MET A 122 -2.70 -13.62 5.33
CA MET A 122 -1.91 -14.84 5.53
C MET A 122 -0.41 -14.59 5.29
N ILE A 123 -0.07 -13.87 4.22
CA ILE A 123 1.33 -13.50 3.91
C ILE A 123 1.86 -12.55 4.98
N GLY A 124 1.03 -11.58 5.36
CA GLY A 124 1.24 -10.55 6.36
C GLY A 124 1.89 -9.28 5.83
N LEU A 125 1.52 -8.15 6.45
CA LEU A 125 2.09 -6.83 6.19
C LEU A 125 3.04 -6.45 7.32
N THR A 126 4.28 -6.12 6.96
CA THR A 126 5.25 -5.58 7.91
C THR A 126 5.09 -4.07 7.98
N GLY A 127 4.99 -3.52 9.19
CA GLY A 127 4.89 -2.08 9.42
C GLY A 127 5.62 -1.68 10.69
N LEU A 128 5.84 -0.39 10.86
CA LEU A 128 6.44 0.16 12.09
C LEU A 128 5.53 -0.12 13.29
N LYS A 129 6.13 -0.50 14.41
CA LYS A 129 5.40 -0.61 15.68
C LYS A 129 4.82 0.75 16.08
N PRO A 130 3.64 0.77 16.70
CA PRO A 130 2.94 1.99 17.06
C PRO A 130 3.49 2.62 18.35
N VAL A 131 4.80 2.87 18.40
CA VAL A 131 5.45 3.56 19.51
C VAL A 131 5.41 5.07 19.24
N VAL A 132 4.80 5.80 20.17
CA VAL A 132 4.61 7.24 20.13
C VAL A 132 5.96 7.95 20.25
N GLY A 133 6.25 8.85 19.32
CA GLY A 133 7.38 9.77 19.37
C GLY A 133 6.97 11.09 20.03
N GLU A 134 7.35 12.21 19.43
CA GLU A 134 6.98 13.53 19.93
C GLU A 134 5.46 13.72 19.90
N VAL A 135 4.94 14.28 20.98
CA VAL A 135 3.53 14.70 21.13
C VAL A 135 3.48 16.22 21.21
N GLU A 136 2.82 16.85 20.25
CA GLU A 136 2.75 18.32 20.16
C GLU A 136 1.95 18.90 21.33
N GLN A 137 2.50 19.93 21.99
CA GLN A 137 1.86 20.56 23.14
C GLN A 137 0.53 21.22 22.74
N GLY A 138 -0.54 20.94 23.50
CA GLY A 138 -1.87 21.46 23.23
C GLY A 138 -2.67 20.72 22.16
N SER A 139 -2.05 19.74 21.48
CA SER A 139 -2.72 18.88 20.50
C SER A 139 -3.80 17.98 21.11
N ILE A 140 -4.58 17.33 20.25
CA ILE A 140 -5.61 16.35 20.65
C ILE A 140 -4.99 15.22 21.47
N ALA A 141 -3.86 14.67 21.03
CA ALA A 141 -3.17 13.59 21.73
C ALA A 141 -2.61 14.04 23.09
N TYR A 142 -2.06 15.25 23.16
CA TYR A 142 -1.60 15.83 24.43
C TYR A 142 -2.76 15.99 25.42
N GLN A 143 -3.92 16.48 24.97
CA GLN A 143 -5.11 16.63 25.80
C GLN A 143 -5.68 15.28 26.29
N ALA A 144 -5.51 14.22 25.49
CA ALA A 144 -5.86 12.85 25.89
C ALA A 144 -4.89 12.25 26.92
N GLY A 145 -3.78 12.93 27.24
CA GLY A 145 -2.75 12.46 28.17
C GLY A 145 -1.79 11.45 27.56
N LEU A 146 -1.64 11.46 26.22
CA LEU A 146 -0.66 10.63 25.54
C LEU A 146 0.76 11.19 25.74
N ASN A 147 1.69 10.31 26.10
CA ASN A 147 3.09 10.69 26.33
C ASN A 147 4.01 10.05 25.28
N GLU A 148 5.16 10.68 25.05
CA GLU A 148 6.23 10.09 24.25
C GLU A 148 6.69 8.74 24.82
N GLY A 149 7.03 7.81 23.93
CA GLY A 149 7.62 6.51 24.25
C GLY A 149 6.60 5.40 24.57
N VAL A 150 5.32 5.72 24.72
CA VAL A 150 4.28 4.71 24.95
C VAL A 150 3.93 3.97 23.65
N GLU A 151 3.55 2.70 23.75
CA GLU A 151 3.11 1.88 22.62
C GLU A 151 1.58 1.83 22.57
N ILE A 152 0.96 2.15 21.42
CA ILE A 152 -0.48 1.99 21.22
C ILE A 152 -0.77 0.52 20.87
N ILE A 153 -1.33 -0.23 21.81
CA ILE A 153 -1.54 -1.68 21.67
C ILE A 153 -2.96 -2.05 21.22
N ALA A 154 -3.91 -1.12 21.31
CA ALA A 154 -5.23 -1.28 20.71
C ALA A 154 -5.89 0.07 20.40
N VAL A 155 -6.77 0.08 19.39
CA VAL A 155 -7.75 1.13 19.12
C VAL A 155 -9.13 0.49 19.24
N ASP A 156 -9.93 0.99 20.18
CA ASP A 156 -11.11 0.35 20.76
C ASP A 156 -10.84 -1.12 21.16
N SER A 157 -11.57 -2.06 20.53
CA SER A 157 -11.42 -3.49 20.73
C SER A 157 -10.44 -4.14 19.75
N ARG A 158 -9.83 -3.38 18.82
CA ARG A 158 -8.91 -3.90 17.81
C ARG A 158 -7.48 -3.76 18.30
N GLU A 159 -6.78 -4.88 18.49
CA GLU A 159 -5.34 -4.87 18.78
C GLU A 159 -4.57 -4.25 17.61
N THR A 160 -3.53 -3.49 17.92
CA THR A 160 -2.72 -2.77 16.93
C THR A 160 -1.26 -3.16 17.07
N LYS A 161 -0.74 -3.87 16.06
CA LYS A 161 0.68 -4.25 15.99
C LYS A 161 1.52 -3.23 15.24
N THR A 162 0.90 -2.47 14.34
CA THR A 162 1.57 -1.50 13.47
C THR A 162 0.86 -0.15 13.49
N TRP A 163 1.58 0.91 13.11
CA TRP A 163 0.99 2.24 12.89
C TRP A 163 -0.15 2.22 11.87
N THR A 164 -0.07 1.38 10.83
CA THR A 164 -1.14 1.21 9.84
C THR A 164 -2.45 0.77 10.51
N MET A 165 -2.38 -0.19 11.43
CA MET A 165 -3.56 -0.66 12.16
C MET A 165 -4.14 0.42 13.10
N VAL A 166 -3.27 1.25 13.70
CA VAL A 166 -3.72 2.40 14.50
C VAL A 166 -4.48 3.38 13.61
N VAL A 167 -3.89 3.79 12.49
CA VAL A 167 -4.53 4.73 11.55
C VAL A 167 -5.84 4.17 11.01
N ASP A 168 -5.88 2.90 10.60
CA ASP A 168 -7.10 2.21 10.16
C ASP A 168 -8.22 2.26 11.22
N GLY A 169 -7.86 1.99 12.49
CA GLY A 169 -8.80 2.04 13.62
C GLY A 169 -9.34 3.46 13.88
N LEU A 170 -8.48 4.48 13.77
CA LEU A 170 -8.87 5.87 13.97
C LEU A 170 -9.76 6.39 12.84
N ILE A 171 -9.45 6.07 11.57
CA ILE A 171 -10.24 6.52 10.40
C ILE A 171 -11.70 6.09 10.51
N GLY A 172 -11.95 4.86 11.00
CA GLY A 172 -13.31 4.38 11.24
C GLY A 172 -14.13 5.26 12.19
N LYS A 173 -13.47 5.99 13.11
CA LYS A 173 -14.14 6.77 14.18
C LYS A 173 -14.29 8.25 13.92
N ILE A 174 -13.50 8.82 13.01
CA ILE A 174 -13.63 10.22 12.57
C ILE A 174 -15.05 10.53 12.07
N ILE A 175 -15.75 9.53 11.55
CA ILE A 175 -17.05 9.72 10.90
C ILE A 175 -18.25 9.42 11.84
N ASP A 176 -18.06 8.65 12.91
CA ASP A 176 -19.19 8.07 13.68
C ASP A 176 -19.42 8.71 15.05
N ALA A 177 -18.37 8.98 15.82
CA ALA A 177 -18.51 9.21 17.26
C ALA A 177 -17.71 10.39 17.81
N GLY A 178 -16.73 10.88 17.05
CA GLY A 178 -15.85 11.95 17.51
C GLY A 178 -14.96 11.57 18.70
N LYS A 179 -15.11 10.37 19.29
CA LYS A 179 -14.23 9.86 20.36
C LYS A 179 -13.85 8.42 20.08
N VAL A 180 -12.62 8.08 20.43
CA VAL A 180 -12.07 6.73 20.28
C VAL A 180 -11.22 6.40 21.49
N ASP A 181 -11.37 5.19 22.00
CA ASP A 181 -10.54 4.73 23.11
C ASP A 181 -9.28 4.07 22.53
N ILE A 182 -8.12 4.46 23.04
CA ILE A 182 -6.85 3.81 22.73
C ILE A 182 -6.28 3.18 23.98
N LYS A 183 -5.81 1.94 23.85
CA LYS A 183 -5.08 1.26 24.91
C LYS A 183 -3.59 1.44 24.67
N VAL A 184 -2.89 2.00 25.64
CA VAL A 184 -1.46 2.27 25.57
C VAL A 184 -0.70 1.48 26.61
N ARG A 185 0.51 1.05 26.26
CA ARG A 185 1.47 0.39 27.14
C ARG A 185 2.64 1.33 27.40
N ASP A 186 2.88 1.60 28.67
CA ASP A 186 3.93 2.44 29.20
C ASP A 186 4.76 1.59 30.18
N GLY A 187 5.80 0.94 29.65
CA GLY A 187 6.51 -0.13 30.37
C GLY A 187 5.59 -1.30 30.72
N SER A 188 5.44 -1.59 32.02
CA SER A 188 4.53 -2.63 32.53
C SER A 188 3.10 -2.16 32.74
N VAL A 189 2.84 -0.85 32.63
CA VAL A 189 1.53 -0.26 32.90
C VAL A 189 0.73 -0.16 31.62
N VAL A 190 -0.52 -0.61 31.67
CA VAL A 190 -1.48 -0.45 30.58
C VAL A 190 -2.53 0.57 30.98
N LYS A 191 -2.74 1.59 30.15
CA LYS A 191 -3.72 2.67 30.35
C LYS A 191 -4.69 2.70 29.17
N VAL A 192 -5.91 3.17 29.42
CA VAL A 192 -6.87 3.50 28.36
C VAL A 192 -7.01 5.01 28.34
N LEU A 193 -6.82 5.61 27.17
CA LEU A 193 -6.96 7.05 26.93
C LEU A 193 -8.05 7.26 25.89
N THR A 194 -8.84 8.30 26.03
CA THR A 194 -9.87 8.65 25.04
C THR A 194 -9.39 9.82 24.20
N ILE A 195 -9.22 9.60 22.90
CA ILE A 195 -8.88 10.65 21.94
C ILE A 195 -10.17 11.28 21.41
N ASN A 196 -10.26 12.61 21.47
CA ASN A 196 -11.36 13.37 20.89
C ASN A 196 -11.05 13.79 19.45
N LEU A 197 -11.62 13.06 18.50
CA LEU A 197 -11.59 13.32 17.06
C LEU A 197 -12.72 14.25 16.58
N GLU A 198 -13.54 14.82 17.46
CA GLU A 198 -14.58 15.79 17.09
C GLU A 198 -13.95 16.97 16.32
N GLY A 199 -14.57 17.34 15.20
CA GLY A 199 -14.10 18.45 14.36
C GLY A 199 -13.03 18.08 13.33
N LEU A 200 -12.47 16.87 13.37
CA LEU A 200 -11.64 16.37 12.27
C LEU A 200 -12.51 16.01 11.07
N SER A 201 -12.09 16.47 9.90
CA SER A 201 -12.71 16.11 8.63
C SER A 201 -11.91 15.01 7.94
N ILE A 202 -12.49 14.44 6.88
CA ILE A 202 -11.74 13.48 6.05
C ILE A 202 -10.70 14.22 5.19
N ASP A 203 -10.92 15.49 4.86
CA ASP A 203 -9.92 16.27 4.12
C ASP A 203 -8.62 16.45 4.92
N ASP A 204 -8.71 16.49 6.26
CA ASP A 204 -7.55 16.51 7.16
C ASP A 204 -6.68 15.25 7.06
N LEU A 205 -7.24 14.12 6.59
CA LEU A 205 -6.49 12.88 6.35
C LEU A 205 -5.53 13.01 5.15
N ALA A 206 -5.89 13.83 4.16
CA ALA A 206 -5.17 13.93 2.88
C ALA A 206 -4.05 14.98 2.90
N GLU A 207 -4.21 16.08 3.64
CA GLU A 207 -3.28 17.22 3.55
C GLU A 207 -2.01 17.09 4.42
N GLN A 208 -2.15 16.65 5.67
CA GLN A 208 -1.03 16.58 6.63
C GLN A 208 -0.85 15.20 7.26
N GLY A 209 -1.76 14.25 6.96
CA GLY A 209 -1.80 12.93 7.58
C GLY A 209 -2.44 12.96 8.98
N LEU A 210 -3.25 11.94 9.28
CA LEU A 210 -4.03 11.87 10.52
C LEU A 210 -3.19 12.07 11.79
N LEU A 211 -2.03 11.43 11.85
CA LEU A 211 -1.17 11.44 13.03
C LEU A 211 -0.69 12.87 13.36
N ASN A 212 -0.26 13.62 12.35
CA ASN A 212 0.14 15.02 12.54
C ASN A 212 -1.03 15.89 13.00
N LYS A 213 -2.24 15.66 12.47
CA LYS A 213 -3.44 16.41 12.86
C LYS A 213 -3.86 16.17 14.31
N ILE A 214 -3.64 14.97 14.84
CA ILE A 214 -3.84 14.67 16.26
C ILE A 214 -2.62 15.01 17.13
N GLY A 215 -1.53 15.51 16.52
CA GLY A 215 -0.31 15.95 17.18
C GLY A 215 0.59 14.81 17.65
N ILE A 216 0.64 13.70 16.92
CA ILE A 216 1.49 12.54 17.21
C ILE A 216 2.44 12.29 16.04
N THR A 217 3.70 12.02 16.35
CA THR A 217 4.65 11.44 15.39
C THR A 217 5.00 10.01 15.77
N PRO A 218 5.26 9.11 14.80
CA PRO A 218 5.93 7.85 15.07
C PRO A 218 7.31 8.09 15.73
N LYS A 219 7.68 7.25 16.71
CA LYS A 219 9.01 7.32 17.30
C LYS A 219 10.09 7.13 16.22
N THR A 220 10.95 8.13 16.07
CA THR A 220 12.08 8.06 15.16
C THR A 220 13.15 7.14 15.74
N PHE A 221 13.52 6.10 14.99
CA PHE A 221 14.65 5.26 15.33
C PHE A 221 15.91 5.85 14.70
N LYS A 222 16.76 6.49 15.51
CA LYS A 222 18.06 6.99 15.06
C LYS A 222 18.96 5.80 14.76
N VAL A 223 19.18 5.53 13.49
CA VAL A 223 20.14 4.52 13.04
C VAL A 223 21.53 5.08 13.25
N PRO A 224 22.38 4.50 14.13
CA PRO A 224 23.74 4.98 14.33
C PRO A 224 24.51 5.04 13.01
N ALA A 225 25.37 6.03 12.85
CA ALA A 225 26.14 6.21 11.62
C ALA A 225 27.34 5.24 11.52
N ILE A 226 27.10 3.94 11.71
CA ILE A 226 28.12 2.90 11.68
C ILE A 226 28.24 2.33 10.28
N ILE A 227 29.46 2.28 9.76
CA ILE A 227 29.78 1.69 8.46
C ILE A 227 29.58 0.17 8.54
N GLY A 228 28.67 -0.35 7.71
CA GLY A 228 28.34 -1.77 7.62
C GLY A 228 28.94 -2.47 6.42
N ASP A 229 29.15 -1.74 5.34
CA ASP A 229 29.77 -2.23 4.12
C ASP A 229 30.56 -1.11 3.44
N VAL A 230 31.65 -1.48 2.77
CA VAL A 230 32.54 -0.58 2.03
C VAL A 230 32.89 -1.25 0.71
N HIS A 231 32.50 -0.61 -0.39
CA HIS A 231 32.75 -1.14 -1.73
C HIS A 231 34.15 -0.78 -2.21
N SER A 232 34.90 -1.78 -2.68
CA SER A 232 36.28 -1.60 -3.10
C SER A 232 36.44 -0.61 -4.25
N GLY A 233 37.48 0.23 -4.17
CA GLY A 233 37.83 1.22 -5.18
C GLY A 233 36.99 2.50 -5.14
N LEU A 234 35.99 2.60 -4.25
CA LEU A 234 35.16 3.79 -4.06
C LEU A 234 35.70 4.71 -2.96
N PRO A 235 35.22 5.96 -2.84
CA PRO A 235 35.83 6.96 -1.95
C PRO A 235 35.96 6.53 -0.47
N ALA A 236 34.99 5.80 0.07
CA ALA A 236 35.06 5.28 1.43
C ALA A 236 36.27 4.34 1.60
N ASP A 237 36.45 3.38 0.68
CA ASP A 237 37.60 2.47 0.64
C ASP A 237 38.92 3.24 0.52
N GLN A 238 38.97 4.21 -0.40
CA GLN A 238 40.16 5.03 -0.64
C GLN A 238 40.55 5.91 0.55
N SER A 239 39.57 6.36 1.33
CA SER A 239 39.79 7.12 2.57
C SER A 239 40.27 6.26 3.74
N GLY A 240 40.21 4.92 3.61
CA GLY A 240 40.56 4.00 4.68
C GLY A 240 39.46 3.81 5.74
N LEU A 241 38.19 4.14 5.40
CA LEU A 241 37.04 3.73 6.19
C LEU A 241 36.89 2.21 6.13
N ILE A 242 36.56 1.61 7.26
CA ILE A 242 36.33 0.17 7.37
C ILE A 242 34.99 -0.11 8.03
N VAL A 243 34.51 -1.35 7.88
CA VAL A 243 33.32 -1.84 8.56
C VAL A 243 33.53 -1.75 10.08
N GLY A 244 32.54 -1.19 10.78
CA GLY A 244 32.55 -0.94 12.22
C GLY A 244 32.92 0.48 12.63
N ASP A 245 33.42 1.32 11.70
CA ASP A 245 33.68 2.72 11.99
C ASP A 245 32.35 3.46 12.26
N LEU A 246 32.26 4.13 13.42
CA LEU A 246 31.15 5.04 13.73
C LEU A 246 31.54 6.45 13.29
N ILE A 247 30.78 7.05 12.38
CA ILE A 247 30.94 8.46 12.03
C ILE A 247 30.43 9.32 13.19
N VAL A 248 31.28 10.18 13.74
CA VAL A 248 30.97 11.04 14.90
C VAL A 248 30.72 12.46 14.44
N SER A 249 31.60 13.02 13.61
CA SER A 249 31.46 14.37 13.10
C SER A 249 32.07 14.52 11.70
N ALA A 250 31.65 15.55 10.98
CA ALA A 250 32.21 15.93 9.69
C ALA A 250 32.42 17.45 9.64
N ASN A 251 33.67 17.89 9.41
CA ASN A 251 34.10 19.28 9.49
C ASN A 251 33.66 20.00 10.79
N GLY A 252 33.64 19.26 11.91
CA GLY A 252 33.20 19.77 13.21
C GLY A 252 31.68 19.82 13.42
N GLU A 253 30.87 19.40 12.44
CA GLU A 253 29.42 19.21 12.61
C GLU A 253 29.14 17.79 13.13
N GLU A 254 28.44 17.65 14.25
CA GLU A 254 28.08 16.36 14.84
C GLU A 254 27.08 15.60 13.95
N ILE A 255 27.34 14.32 13.72
CA ILE A 255 26.50 13.43 12.93
C ILE A 255 25.78 12.47 13.88
N GLY A 256 24.49 12.72 14.12
CA GLY A 256 23.70 11.97 15.09
C GLY A 256 23.10 10.66 14.58
N ASP A 257 22.96 10.51 13.26
CA ASP A 257 22.44 9.28 12.64
C ASP A 257 22.87 9.12 11.18
N TRP A 258 22.62 7.93 10.65
CA TRP A 258 22.96 7.58 9.26
C TRP A 258 22.21 8.42 8.23
N VAL A 259 20.99 8.86 8.51
CA VAL A 259 20.21 9.69 7.57
C VAL A 259 20.85 11.08 7.45
N GLN A 260 21.27 11.66 8.57
CA GLN A 260 22.04 12.90 8.62
C GLN A 260 23.38 12.73 7.88
N TRP A 261 24.09 11.63 8.12
CA TRP A 261 25.33 11.31 7.40
C TRP A 261 25.14 11.28 5.88
N VAL A 262 24.15 10.54 5.39
CA VAL A 262 23.86 10.42 3.96
C VAL A 262 23.50 11.77 3.35
N LYS A 263 22.66 12.57 4.01
CA LYS A 263 22.32 13.94 3.56
C LYS A 263 23.56 14.83 3.51
N TYR A 264 24.41 14.75 4.53
CA TYR A 264 25.65 15.52 4.62
C TYR A 264 26.60 15.20 3.45
N VAL A 265 26.78 13.92 3.12
CA VAL A 265 27.59 13.45 1.98
C VAL A 265 26.97 13.86 0.65
N GLN A 266 25.66 13.67 0.46
CA GLN A 266 24.96 13.97 -0.80
C GLN A 266 25.06 15.45 -1.19
N ALA A 267 25.10 16.36 -0.21
CA ALA A 267 25.25 17.79 -0.44
C ALA A 267 26.67 18.22 -0.87
N ARG A 268 27.67 17.34 -0.85
CA ARG A 268 29.09 17.66 -1.00
C ARG A 268 29.81 16.81 -2.08
N PRO A 269 29.31 16.76 -3.33
CA PRO A 269 30.03 16.08 -4.41
C PRO A 269 31.40 16.73 -4.65
N LYS A 270 32.45 15.91 -4.79
CA LYS A 270 33.84 16.34 -5.06
C LYS A 270 34.46 17.27 -4.01
N GLN A 271 33.83 17.45 -2.85
CA GLN A 271 34.34 18.30 -1.78
C GLN A 271 34.97 17.45 -0.68
N THR A 272 36.28 17.61 -0.48
CA THR A 272 36.98 16.95 0.62
C THR A 272 36.45 17.45 1.96
N MET A 273 36.19 16.51 2.86
CA MET A 273 35.77 16.75 4.23
C MET A 273 36.64 15.96 5.20
N SER A 274 36.92 16.60 6.33
CA SER A 274 37.58 15.98 7.47
C SER A 274 36.52 15.33 8.34
N ILE A 275 36.54 14.02 8.47
CA ILE A 275 35.58 13.26 9.28
C ILE A 275 36.27 12.71 10.52
N GLU A 276 35.60 12.84 11.64
CA GLU A 276 35.98 12.16 12.88
C GLU A 276 35.19 10.86 12.98
N ILE A 277 35.91 9.76 13.13
CA ILE A 277 35.34 8.45 13.32
C ILE A 277 35.76 7.87 14.66
N LYS A 278 34.93 6.99 15.20
CA LYS A 278 35.29 6.12 16.31
C LYS A 278 35.50 4.70 15.77
N ARG A 279 36.72 4.19 15.91
CA ARG A 279 37.13 2.83 15.53
C ARG A 279 37.52 2.07 16.78
N GLY A 280 36.66 1.17 17.23
CA GLY A 280 36.79 0.57 18.57
C GLY A 280 36.63 1.64 19.64
N ASP A 281 37.67 1.89 20.45
CA ASP A 281 37.69 2.94 21.47
C ASP A 281 38.50 4.20 21.06
N GLU A 282 39.11 4.19 19.88
CA GLU A 282 39.94 5.29 19.39
C GLU A 282 39.15 6.23 18.48
N TYR A 283 39.48 7.53 18.56
CA TYR A 283 38.97 8.57 17.66
C TYR A 283 40.03 8.89 16.62
N LEU A 284 39.66 8.80 15.34
CA LEU A 284 40.55 9.04 14.20
C LEU A 284 39.95 10.12 13.31
N ILE A 285 40.80 10.97 12.75
CA ILE A 285 40.42 11.95 11.74
C ILE A 285 40.85 11.41 10.38
N ILE A 286 39.91 11.35 9.43
CA ILE A 286 40.11 10.86 8.07
C ILE A 286 39.67 11.95 7.09
N GLU A 287 40.42 12.12 6.01
CA GLU A 287 39.99 12.95 4.88
C GLU A 287 39.21 12.09 3.87
N LEU A 288 37.98 12.50 3.59
CA LEU A 288 37.08 11.81 2.66
C LEU A 288 36.62 12.77 1.58
N THR A 289 36.74 12.36 0.32
CA THR A 289 36.24 13.15 -0.83
C THR A 289 35.16 12.35 -1.55
N PRO A 290 33.87 12.67 -1.41
CA PRO A 290 32.82 12.00 -2.16
C PRO A 290 33.01 12.15 -3.66
N ASP A 291 32.68 11.09 -4.38
CA ASP A 291 32.55 11.15 -5.83
C ASP A 291 31.15 11.64 -6.21
N GLU A 292 30.92 11.97 -7.48
CA GLU A 292 29.64 12.50 -7.95
C GLU A 292 28.80 11.42 -8.63
N LYS A 293 27.49 11.42 -8.36
CA LYS A 293 26.53 10.54 -9.01
C LYS A 293 25.31 11.35 -9.44
N THR A 294 24.92 11.20 -10.70
CA THR A 294 23.68 11.78 -11.23
C THR A 294 22.50 10.86 -10.92
N ARG A 295 21.43 11.43 -10.36
CA ARG A 295 20.14 10.74 -10.13
C ARG A 295 19.24 10.78 -11.37
N ASP A 296 18.17 10.01 -11.33
CA ASP A 296 17.15 9.97 -12.40
C ASP A 296 16.43 11.31 -12.61
N ASP A 297 16.44 12.19 -11.61
CA ASP A 297 15.92 13.56 -11.66
C ASP A 297 16.98 14.59 -12.15
N GLU A 298 18.09 14.10 -12.71
CA GLU A 298 19.26 14.89 -13.16
C GLU A 298 20.02 15.63 -12.05
N SER A 299 19.63 15.46 -10.77
CA SER A 299 20.38 16.06 -9.67
C SER A 299 21.74 15.37 -9.48
N VAL A 300 22.79 16.16 -9.23
CA VAL A 300 24.13 15.66 -8.91
C VAL A 300 24.28 15.59 -7.39
N ILE A 301 24.62 14.40 -6.88
CA ILE A 301 24.81 14.16 -5.46
C ILE A 301 26.21 13.57 -5.17
N GLY A 302 26.72 13.83 -3.98
CA GLY A 302 27.89 13.13 -3.46
C GLY A 302 27.58 11.67 -3.10
N PHE A 303 28.51 10.76 -3.37
CA PHE A 303 28.46 9.37 -2.90
C PHE A 303 29.85 8.85 -2.52
N ILE A 304 29.90 7.93 -1.56
CA ILE A 304 31.17 7.42 -1.02
C ILE A 304 31.33 5.90 -1.18
N GLY A 305 30.27 5.17 -1.56
CA GLY A 305 30.34 3.72 -1.72
C GLY A 305 30.36 2.94 -0.41
N ALA A 306 29.66 3.43 0.62
CA ALA A 306 29.47 2.74 1.89
C ALA A 306 27.98 2.58 2.22
N ALA A 307 27.64 1.54 2.97
CA ALA A 307 26.30 1.28 3.49
C ALA A 307 26.32 1.22 5.02
N ASN A 308 25.16 1.46 5.65
CA ASN A 308 25.05 1.35 7.11
C ASN A 308 25.15 -0.10 7.56
N GLN A 309 25.59 -0.28 8.81
CA GLN A 309 25.41 -1.55 9.48
C GLN A 309 23.91 -1.88 9.55
N PRO A 310 23.50 -3.11 9.19
CA PRO A 310 22.11 -3.53 9.28
C PRO A 310 21.57 -3.31 10.69
N VAL A 311 20.45 -2.58 10.79
CA VAL A 311 19.78 -2.32 12.06
C VAL A 311 19.24 -3.64 12.60
N GLN A 312 19.75 -4.10 13.75
CA GLN A 312 19.22 -5.26 14.46
C GLN A 312 19.06 -4.94 15.96
N PRO A 313 17.95 -5.37 16.59
CA PRO A 313 16.90 -6.22 16.03
C PRO A 313 15.81 -5.41 15.30
N LEU A 314 15.53 -5.75 14.03
CA LEU A 314 14.38 -5.19 13.30
C LEU A 314 13.04 -5.46 14.02
N GLU A 315 12.98 -6.50 14.84
CA GLU A 315 11.81 -6.90 15.63
C GLU A 315 11.44 -5.88 16.72
N GLU A 316 12.35 -4.98 17.11
CA GLU A 316 12.05 -3.89 18.03
C GLU A 316 11.32 -2.74 17.33
N ILE A 317 11.56 -2.57 16.02
CA ILE A 317 11.11 -1.43 15.21
C ILE A 317 9.87 -1.79 14.40
N PHE A 318 9.85 -2.99 13.85
CA PHE A 318 8.83 -3.49 12.95
C PHE A 318 8.02 -4.60 13.61
N ALA A 319 6.75 -4.66 13.24
CA ALA A 319 5.89 -5.79 13.53
C ALA A 319 5.18 -6.25 12.27
N LYS A 320 4.82 -7.52 12.26
CA LYS A 320 4.08 -8.14 11.17
C LYS A 320 2.63 -8.35 11.58
N GLU A 321 1.71 -7.78 10.81
CA GLU A 321 0.31 -8.13 10.88
C GLU A 321 0.07 -9.35 9.99
N SER A 322 -0.05 -10.52 10.61
CA SER A 322 -0.42 -11.76 9.92
C SER A 322 -1.34 -12.63 10.75
N TYR A 323 -2.13 -13.45 10.08
CA TYR A 323 -3.15 -14.31 10.67
C TYR A 323 -3.12 -15.71 10.06
N SER A 324 -3.63 -16.71 10.79
CA SER A 324 -3.84 -18.05 10.25
C SER A 324 -5.06 -18.09 9.31
N LEU A 325 -5.27 -19.21 8.61
CA LEU A 325 -6.25 -19.34 7.53
C LEU A 325 -7.63 -18.76 7.85
N ILE A 326 -8.27 -19.18 8.95
CA ILE A 326 -9.65 -18.76 9.27
C ILE A 326 -9.70 -17.30 9.76
N PRO A 327 -8.87 -16.87 10.74
CA PRO A 327 -8.86 -15.46 11.15
C PRO A 327 -8.49 -14.50 10.02
N ALA A 328 -7.59 -14.89 9.12
CA ALA A 328 -7.25 -14.09 7.93
C ALA A 328 -8.45 -13.91 7.00
N PHE A 329 -9.28 -14.94 6.83
CA PHE A 329 -10.51 -14.83 6.02
C PHE A 329 -11.50 -13.86 6.66
N ILE A 330 -11.74 -13.98 7.97
CA ILE A 330 -12.62 -13.08 8.72
C ILE A 330 -12.11 -11.63 8.59
N ARG A 331 -10.81 -11.40 8.80
CA ARG A 331 -10.21 -10.08 8.61
C ARG A 331 -10.31 -9.58 7.17
N GLY A 332 -10.21 -10.45 6.17
CA GLY A 332 -10.43 -10.10 4.78
C GLY A 332 -11.85 -9.56 4.54
N VAL A 333 -12.87 -10.25 5.07
CA VAL A 333 -14.28 -9.80 4.99
C VAL A 333 -14.48 -8.46 5.67
N GLU A 334 -13.95 -8.29 6.89
CA GLU A 334 -14.04 -7.03 7.64
C GLU A 334 -13.33 -5.89 6.92
N LYS A 335 -12.13 -6.13 6.36
CA LYS A 335 -11.38 -5.10 5.63
C LYS A 335 -12.11 -4.68 4.35
N THR A 336 -12.68 -5.63 3.60
CA THR A 336 -13.53 -5.32 2.43
C THR A 336 -14.73 -4.48 2.85
N TRP A 337 -15.40 -4.83 3.96
CA TRP A 337 -16.54 -4.06 4.46
C TRP A 337 -16.15 -2.64 4.89
N ASP A 338 -15.11 -2.51 5.71
CA ASP A 338 -14.59 -1.23 6.19
C ASP A 338 -14.23 -0.30 5.02
N MET A 339 -13.53 -0.84 4.01
CA MET A 339 -13.12 -0.06 2.84
C MET A 339 -14.29 0.29 1.92
N SER A 340 -15.26 -0.61 1.75
CA SER A 340 -16.49 -0.34 1.00
C SER A 340 -17.30 0.78 1.65
N TRP A 341 -17.47 0.70 2.98
CA TRP A 341 -18.21 1.70 3.75
C TRP A 341 -17.53 3.06 3.73
N LEU A 342 -16.20 3.10 3.89
CA LEU A 342 -15.40 4.31 3.76
C LEU A 342 -15.55 4.93 2.37
N THR A 343 -15.45 4.12 1.31
CA THR A 343 -15.61 4.58 -0.08
C THR A 343 -16.99 5.19 -0.33
N LEU A 344 -18.06 4.53 0.12
CA LEU A 344 -19.42 5.04 -0.03
C LEU A 344 -19.63 6.36 0.72
N ARG A 345 -19.07 6.48 1.93
CA ARG A 345 -19.12 7.72 2.72
C ARG A 345 -18.33 8.84 2.06
N MET A 346 -17.16 8.54 1.51
CA MET A 346 -16.36 9.49 0.74
C MET A 346 -17.11 10.02 -0.48
N LEU A 347 -17.73 9.13 -1.24
CA LEU A 347 -18.61 9.49 -2.36
C LEU A 347 -19.78 10.38 -1.89
N GLY A 348 -20.44 10.03 -0.79
CA GLY A 348 -21.49 10.83 -0.19
C GLY A 348 -21.03 12.24 0.19
N LYS A 349 -19.89 12.35 0.89
CA LYS A 349 -19.33 13.65 1.29
C LYS A 349 -18.94 14.52 0.10
N MET A 350 -18.36 13.93 -0.94
CA MET A 350 -18.03 14.64 -2.19
C MET A 350 -19.29 15.19 -2.86
N ILE A 351 -20.38 14.41 -2.92
CA ILE A 351 -21.66 14.87 -3.50
C ILE A 351 -22.27 16.00 -2.66
N THR A 352 -22.13 15.96 -1.34
CA THR A 352 -22.61 17.04 -0.44
C THR A 352 -21.67 18.25 -0.35
N GLY A 353 -20.51 18.24 -1.01
CA GLY A 353 -19.52 19.32 -0.97
C GLY A 353 -18.69 19.40 0.32
N GLN A 354 -18.68 18.32 1.13
CA GLN A 354 -17.95 18.23 2.41
C GLN A 354 -16.58 17.53 2.30
N ALA A 355 -16.21 17.10 1.10
CA ALA A 355 -14.90 16.50 0.81
C ALA A 355 -14.39 16.98 -0.55
N SER A 356 -13.09 17.22 -0.66
CA SER A 356 -12.47 17.75 -1.87
C SER A 356 -12.25 16.67 -2.94
N VAL A 357 -12.72 16.93 -4.17
CA VAL A 357 -12.44 16.07 -5.34
C VAL A 357 -10.97 16.13 -5.78
N LYS A 358 -10.18 17.09 -5.28
CA LYS A 358 -8.75 17.23 -5.61
C LYS A 358 -7.91 16.06 -5.07
N ASN A 359 -8.44 15.34 -4.09
CA ASN A 359 -7.79 14.19 -3.46
C ASN A 359 -8.07 12.88 -4.22
N LEU A 360 -8.81 12.93 -5.34
CA LEU A 360 -9.08 11.75 -6.16
C LEU A 360 -7.84 11.40 -7.00
N SER A 361 -7.31 10.19 -6.84
CA SER A 361 -6.17 9.72 -7.61
C SER A 361 -6.53 9.61 -9.11
N GLY A 362 -5.73 10.25 -9.95
CA GLY A 362 -5.86 10.12 -11.40
C GLY A 362 -5.34 8.77 -11.92
N PRO A 363 -5.60 8.43 -13.21
CA PRO A 363 -5.15 7.17 -13.80
C PRO A 363 -3.63 6.95 -13.72
N ILE A 364 -2.84 8.02 -13.81
CA ILE A 364 -1.38 7.97 -13.70
C ILE A 364 -0.96 7.57 -12.28
N SER A 365 -1.56 8.18 -11.26
CA SER A 365 -1.28 7.85 -9.86
C SER A 365 -1.67 6.41 -9.53
N ILE A 366 -2.81 5.93 -10.05
CA ILE A 366 -3.21 4.53 -9.87
C ILE A 366 -2.16 3.58 -10.49
N ALA A 367 -1.61 3.92 -11.65
CA ALA A 367 -0.55 3.12 -12.26
C ALA A 367 0.76 3.14 -11.46
N GLN A 368 1.12 4.29 -10.89
CA GLN A 368 2.26 4.42 -9.98
C GLN A 368 2.07 3.51 -8.76
N TYR A 369 0.93 3.63 -8.06
CA TYR A 369 0.59 2.77 -6.91
C TYR A 369 0.59 1.28 -7.26
N ALA A 370 0.10 0.89 -8.44
CA ALA A 370 0.16 -0.50 -8.89
C ALA A 370 1.61 -1.02 -9.00
N GLY A 371 2.52 -0.21 -9.53
CA GLY A 371 3.93 -0.59 -9.62
C GLY A 371 4.65 -0.53 -8.27
N ASP A 372 4.41 0.48 -7.45
CA ASP A 372 5.00 0.62 -6.11
C ASP A 372 4.61 -0.57 -5.21
N SER A 373 3.33 -0.94 -5.26
CA SER A 373 2.82 -2.10 -4.51
C SER A 373 3.39 -3.42 -5.04
N ALA A 374 3.57 -3.58 -6.36
CA ALA A 374 4.21 -4.75 -6.95
C ALA A 374 5.69 -4.87 -6.54
N GLN A 375 6.42 -3.75 -6.47
CA GLN A 375 7.81 -3.70 -5.99
C GLN A 375 7.91 -4.01 -4.49
N SER A 376 6.95 -3.55 -3.71
CA SER A 376 6.88 -3.78 -2.26
C SER A 376 6.56 -5.24 -1.90
N GLY A 377 6.09 -6.02 -2.88
CA GLY A 377 5.92 -7.47 -2.78
C GLY A 377 4.46 -7.92 -2.77
N PRO A 378 4.22 -9.25 -2.68
CA PRO A 378 2.90 -9.84 -2.93
C PRO A 378 1.80 -9.35 -1.99
N ALA A 379 2.11 -9.13 -0.71
CA ALA A 379 1.11 -8.64 0.25
C ALA A 379 0.66 -7.21 -0.09
N ALA A 380 1.59 -6.31 -0.43
CA ALA A 380 1.27 -4.94 -0.83
C ALA A 380 0.48 -4.91 -2.15
N PHE A 381 0.84 -5.76 -3.11
CA PHE A 381 0.09 -5.87 -4.37
C PHE A 381 -1.33 -6.40 -4.17
N LEU A 382 -1.53 -7.39 -3.29
CA LEU A 382 -2.86 -7.87 -2.92
C LEU A 382 -3.66 -6.82 -2.15
N TRP A 383 -3.01 -6.01 -1.31
CA TRP A 383 -3.64 -4.86 -0.66
C TRP A 383 -4.16 -3.83 -1.67
N PHE A 384 -3.40 -3.57 -2.73
CA PHE A 384 -3.80 -2.66 -3.81
C PHE A 384 -4.97 -3.23 -4.65
N LEU A 385 -5.03 -4.55 -4.81
CA LEU A 385 -6.07 -5.23 -5.59
C LEU A 385 -7.41 -5.35 -4.87
N GLY A 386 -7.41 -5.47 -3.54
CA GLY A 386 -8.61 -5.56 -2.71
C GLY A 386 -9.19 -4.21 -2.37
#